data_AF-A0A948UWC7-F1
#
_entry.id   AF-A0A948UWC7-F1
#
_cell.length_a   1.000
_cell.length_b   1.000
_cell.length_c   1.000
_cell.angle_alpha   90.00
_cell.angle_beta   90.00
_cell.angle_gamma   90.00
#
_symmetry.space_group_name_H-M   'P 1'
#
loop_
_entity.id
_entity.type
_entity.pdbx_description
1 polymer ?
#
loop_
_entity_poly.entity_id
_entity_poly.type
_entity_poly.pdbx_seq_one_letter_code
_entity_poly.pdbx_strand_id
1 'polypeptide(L)' 'ITRKTGARGLRSILEGILLETMFELPTFEGVEEVVVNAEVIEGKAQPLLIYSETKSKKAAPDSAA' A
#
# COMPACT_ATOMS: atom_id res chain seq x y z
N ILE A 1 -12.96 -17.80 -0.89
CA ILE A 1 -13.81 -16.83 -1.65
C ILE A 1 -13.99 -17.38 -3.06
N THR A 2 -15.16 -17.94 -3.39
CA THR A 2 -15.43 -18.48 -4.73
C THR A 2 -16.66 -17.78 -5.30
N ARG A 3 -16.44 -16.63 -5.95
CA ARG A 3 -17.49 -15.85 -6.60
C ARG A 3 -17.65 -16.34 -8.05
N LYS A 4 -18.83 -16.81 -8.42
CA LYS A 4 -19.19 -17.31 -9.78
C LYS A 4 -19.36 -16.18 -10.82
N THR A 5 -18.51 -15.16 -10.77
CA THR A 5 -18.63 -13.94 -11.59
C THR A 5 -17.65 -13.91 -12.76
N GLY A 6 -16.79 -14.93 -12.91
CA GLY A 6 -15.75 -15.00 -13.94
C GLY A 6 -14.77 -13.82 -13.84
N ALA A 7 -14.24 -13.36 -14.98
CA ALA A 7 -13.31 -12.22 -15.02
C ALA A 7 -13.87 -10.92 -14.42
N ARG A 8 -15.20 -10.76 -14.36
CA ARG A 8 -15.85 -9.57 -13.76
C ARG A 8 -15.66 -9.51 -12.24
N GLY A 9 -15.42 -10.65 -11.59
CA GLY A 9 -15.15 -10.71 -10.16
C GLY A 9 -13.82 -10.11 -9.75
N LEU A 10 -12.84 -10.10 -10.66
CA LEU A 10 -11.47 -9.66 -10.36
C LEU A 10 -11.43 -8.20 -9.93
N ARG A 11 -12.20 -7.33 -10.61
CA ARG A 11 -12.31 -5.91 -10.24
C ARG A 11 -12.84 -5.75 -8.81
N SER A 12 -13.91 -6.46 -8.45
CA SER A 12 -14.50 -6.37 -7.11
C SER A 12 -13.59 -6.91 -5.99
N ILE A 13 -12.74 -7.89 -6.32
CA ILE A 13 -11.76 -8.44 -5.37
C ILE A 13 -10.63 -7.43 -5.15
N LEU A 14 -10.07 -6.87 -6.23
CA LEU A 14 -9.03 -5.85 -6.15
C LEU A 14 -9.52 -4.57 -5.46
N GLU A 15 -10.71 -4.07 -5.78
CA GLU A 15 -11.28 -2.88 -5.13
C GLU A 15 -11.43 -3.08 -3.62
N GLY A 16 -11.84 -4.27 -3.16
CA GLY A 16 -11.93 -4.56 -1.74
C GLY A 16 -10.58 -4.59 -1.03
N ILE A 17 -9.56 -5.16 -1.66
CA ILE A 17 -8.21 -5.29 -1.09
C ILE A 17 -7.49 -3.93 -1.06
N LEU A 18 -7.66 -3.12 -2.10
CA LEU A 18 -6.91 -1.88 -2.27
C LEU A 18 -7.59 -0.66 -1.65
N LEU A 19 -8.83 -0.77 -1.15
CA LEU A 19 -9.61 0.38 -0.68
C LEU A 19 -8.88 1.19 0.40
N GLU A 20 -8.34 0.50 1.41
CA GLU A 20 -7.60 1.12 2.52
C GLU A 20 -6.34 1.81 2.00
N THR A 21 -5.52 1.10 1.23
CA THR A 21 -4.29 1.65 0.65
C THR A 21 -4.57 2.86 -0.25
N MET A 22 -5.59 2.82 -1.10
CA MET A 22 -5.95 3.95 -1.97
C MET A 22 -6.43 5.16 -1.18
N PHE A 23 -7.05 4.96 -0.02
CA PHE A 23 -7.48 6.05 0.85
C PHE A 23 -6.30 6.70 1.57
N GLU A 24 -5.34 5.91 2.04
CA GLU A 24 -4.20 6.40 2.80
C GLU A 24 -3.05 6.93 1.91
N LEU A 25 -2.82 6.29 0.77
CA LEU A 25 -1.71 6.60 -0.14
C LEU A 25 -1.58 8.10 -0.51
N PRO A 26 -2.66 8.86 -0.77
CA PRO A 26 -2.57 10.30 -1.02
C PRO A 26 -1.96 11.12 0.11
N THR A 27 -1.96 10.59 1.34
CA THR A 27 -1.37 11.23 2.52
C THR A 27 0.10 10.84 2.74
N PHE A 28 0.58 9.79 2.07
CA PHE A 28 1.96 9.33 2.21
C PHE A 28 2.89 10.10 1.28
N GLU A 29 3.88 10.77 1.86
CA GLU A 29 4.92 11.42 1.08
C GLU A 29 6.03 10.44 0.70
N GLY A 30 6.42 10.44 -0.57
CA GLY A 30 7.60 9.73 -1.05
C GLY A 30 7.42 8.24 -1.33
N VAL A 31 6.18 7.71 -1.31
CA VAL A 31 5.89 6.37 -1.80
C VAL A 31 6.10 6.33 -3.32
N GLU A 32 6.89 5.37 -3.79
CA GLU A 32 7.22 5.17 -5.20
C GLU A 32 6.56 3.89 -5.75
N GLU A 33 6.45 2.85 -4.93
CA GLU A 33 5.88 1.56 -5.34
C GLU A 33 5.04 0.94 -4.21
N VAL A 34 3.96 0.26 -4.61
CA VAL A 34 3.11 -0.54 -3.73
C VAL A 34 3.12 -1.99 -4.23
N VAL A 35 3.61 -2.90 -3.40
CA VAL A 35 3.73 -4.33 -3.75
C VAL A 35 2.61 -5.14 -3.09
N VAL A 36 1.88 -5.90 -3.90
CA VAL A 36 0.77 -6.76 -3.49
C VAL A 36 1.10 -8.20 -3.82
N ASN A 37 1.27 -9.04 -2.80
CA ASN A 37 1.56 -10.47 -2.94
C ASN A 37 0.33 -11.34 -2.61
N ALA A 38 0.46 -12.66 -2.73
CA ALA A 38 -0.64 -13.59 -2.44
C ALA A 38 -1.16 -13.49 -1.00
N GLU A 39 -0.31 -13.20 -0.02
CA GLU A 39 -0.71 -13.07 1.38
C GLU A 39 -1.62 -11.86 1.59
N VAL A 40 -1.37 -10.76 0.88
CA VAL A 40 -2.26 -9.59 0.86
C VAL A 40 -3.60 -9.95 0.24
N ILE A 41 -3.60 -10.71 -0.87
CA ILE A 41 -4.84 -11.16 -1.51
C ILE A 41 -5.67 -12.09 -0.59
N GLU A 42 -4.98 -12.88 0.23
CA GLU A 42 -5.59 -13.77 1.23
C GLU A 42 -5.97 -13.05 2.53
N GLY A 43 -5.66 -11.76 2.68
CA GLY A 43 -5.95 -10.96 3.88
C GLY A 43 -5.07 -11.31 5.09
N LYS A 44 -3.89 -11.91 4.85
CA LYS A 44 -2.93 -12.32 5.87
C LYS A 44 -1.84 -11.27 6.12
N ALA A 45 -1.67 -10.33 5.20
CA ALA A 45 -0.68 -9.26 5.26
C ALA A 45 -1.24 -7.96 4.68
N GLN A 46 -0.60 -6.83 5.02
CA GLN A 46 -0.87 -5.53 4.41
C GLN A 46 0.08 -5.29 3.22
N PRO A 47 -0.30 -4.47 2.22
CA PRO A 47 0.59 -4.10 1.11
C PRO A 47 1.91 -3.49 1.58
N LEU A 48 3.00 -3.80 0.88
CA LEU A 48 4.31 -3.22 1.15
C LEU A 48 4.48 -1.91 0.39
N LEU A 49 4.82 -0.83 1.10
CA LEU A 49 5.10 0.48 0.54
C LEU A 49 6.62 0.68 0.42
N ILE A 50 7.10 0.95 -0.78
CA ILE A 50 8.48 1.29 -1.05
C ILE A 50 8.58 2.81 -1.20
N TYR A 51 9.41 3.42 -0.38
CA TYR A 51 9.66 4.85 -0.39
C TYR A 51 10.97 5.16 -1.14
N SER A 52 11.00 6.24 -1.92
CA SER A 52 12.24 6.65 -2.58
C SER A 52 13.25 7.21 -1.56
N GLU A 53 14.53 6.87 -1.73
CA GLU A 53 15.60 7.29 -0.82
C GLU A 53 15.89 8.81 -0.84
N THR A 54 15.22 9.59 -1.68
CA THR A 54 15.63 10.98 -1.96
C THR A 54 15.12 12.04 -0.97
N LYS A 55 14.34 11.69 0.07
CA LYS A 55 13.85 12.69 1.05
C LYS A 55 14.07 12.41 2.54
N SER A 56 14.78 11.35 2.94
CA SER A 56 15.02 11.08 4.37
C SER A 56 16.24 11.80 4.98
N LYS A 57 16.52 13.05 4.59
CA LYS A 57 17.62 13.87 5.16
C LYS A 57 17.21 15.29 5.58
N LYS A 58 16.00 15.52 6.10
CA LYS A 58 15.66 16.80 6.75
C LYS A 58 14.65 16.63 7.89
N ALA A 59 15.08 16.04 9.01
CA ALA A 59 14.49 16.31 10.33
C ALA A 59 15.39 15.78 11.45
N ALA A 60 16.54 16.44 11.66
CA ALA A 60 17.16 16.55 12.98
C ALA A 60 18.18 17.71 12.95
N PRO A 61 17.86 18.88 13.51
CA PRO A 61 18.78 19.56 14.39
C PRO A 61 18.46 19.07 15.80
N ASP A 62 19.37 18.23 16.30
CA ASP A 62 19.46 17.86 17.70
C ASP A 62 19.43 19.15 18.55
N SER A 63 18.50 19.17 19.49
CA SER A 63 18.58 20.04 20.64
C SER A 63 19.80 19.66 21.48
N ALA A 64 20.52 20.67 21.96
CA ALA A 64 21.45 20.64 23.10
C ALA A 64 22.87 20.08 22.86
N ALA A 65 23.84 20.99 22.73
CA ALA A 65 24.90 21.26 23.73
C ALA A 65 25.72 22.50 23.33
#